data_AF-A0A2T2Z082-F1
#
_entry.id   AF-A0A2T2Z082-F1
#
_cell.length_a   1.000
_cell.length_b   1.000
_cell.length_c   1.000
_cell.angle_alpha   90.00
_cell.angle_beta   90.00
_cell.angle_gamma   90.00
#
_symmetry.space_group_name_H-M   'P 1'
#
loop_
_entity.id
_entity.type
_entity.pdbx_description
1 polymer ?
#
loop_
_entity_poly.entity_id
_entity_poly.type
_entity_poly.pdbx_seq_one_letter_code
_entity_poly.pdbx_strand_id
1 'polypeptide(L)' 'MELTPLEYARLNLEQVRAQLVDAAAFDKALTPDQLERAAWKIREGLRIYREHTESPRVGRPGSACLDYRGAHRRPW' A
#
# COMPACT_ATOMS: atom_id res chain seq x y z
N MET A 1 2.40 8.45 23.70
CA MET A 1 1.40 8.81 22.68
C MET A 1 1.40 7.68 21.67
N GLU A 2 0.24 7.10 21.41
CA GLU A 2 0.09 6.08 20.36
C GLU A 2 0.12 6.77 18.99
N LEU A 3 0.84 6.18 18.03
CA LEU A 3 0.91 6.69 16.66
C LEU A 3 -0.40 6.36 15.94
N THR A 4 -0.90 7.29 15.13
CA THR A 4 -1.96 6.93 14.16
C THR A 4 -1.40 5.95 13.12
N PRO A 5 -2.25 5.12 12.48
CA PRO A 5 -1.80 4.20 11.44
C PRO A 5 -1.03 4.90 10.31
N LEU A 6 -1.48 6.08 9.87
CA LEU A 6 -0.80 6.85 8.83
C LEU A 6 0.56 7.39 9.28
N GLU A 7 0.70 7.83 10.53
CA GLU A 7 1.99 8.26 11.08
C GLU A 7 2.96 7.08 11.18
N TYR A 8 2.48 5.91 11.62
CA TYR A 8 3.27 4.68 11.65
C TYR A 8 3.75 4.29 10.24
N ALA A 9 2.85 4.30 9.25
CA ALA A 9 3.18 4.02 7.85
C ALA A 9 4.22 4.99 7.30
N ARG A 10 4.06 6.29 7.59
CA ARG A 10 5.01 7.34 7.20
C ARG A 10 6.40 7.08 7.79
N LEU A 11 6.46 6.79 9.09
CA LEU A 11 7.73 6.50 9.77
C LEU A 11 8.46 5.31 9.16
N ASN A 12 7.73 4.24 8.83
CA ASN A 12 8.31 3.07 8.16
C ASN A 12 8.94 3.43 6.81
N LEU A 13 8.25 4.21 5.98
CA LEU A 13 8.75 4.63 4.67
C LEU A 13 9.93 5.60 4.79
N GLU A 14 9.86 6.57 5.70
CA GLU A 14 10.95 7.53 5.93
C GLU A 14 12.21 6.82 6.44
N GLN A 15 12.07 5.82 7.32
CA GLN A 15 13.21 5.07 7.82
C GLN A 15 13.91 4.28 6.70
N VAL A 16 13.13 3.63 5.82
CA VAL A 16 13.70 2.92 4.67
C VAL A 16 14.34 3.90 3.69
N ARG A 17 13.70 5.04 3.42
CA ARG A 17 14.27 6.09 2.57
C ARG A 17 15.63 6.56 3.10
N ALA A 18 15.71 6.88 4.38
CA ALA A 18 16.96 7.32 5.02
C ALA A 18 18.05 6.25 4.91
N GLN A 19 17.72 4.99 5.18
CA GLN A 19 18.66 3.87 5.07
C GLN A 19 19.20 3.70 3.65
N LEU A 20 18.34 3.78 2.63
CA LEU A 20 18.75 3.64 1.23
C LEU A 20 19.61 4.81 0.75
N VAL A 21 19.26 6.04 1.16
CA VAL A 21 20.04 7.24 0.83
C VAL A 21 21.42 7.20 1.50
N ASP A 22 21.49 6.81 2.77
CA ASP A 22 22.76 6.64 3.49
C ASP A 22 23.61 5.53 2.82
N ALA A 23 23.01 4.42 2.43
CA ALA A 23 23.72 3.36 1.73
C ALA A 23 24.31 3.82 0.40
N ALA A 24 23.51 4.55 -0.41
CA ALA A 24 23.96 5.08 -1.68
C ALA A 24 25.02 6.19 -1.55
N ALA A 25 24.93 7.03 -0.51
CA ALA A 25 25.87 8.13 -0.29
C ALA A 25 27.27 7.66 0.15
N PHE A 26 27.34 6.51 0.83
CA PHE A 26 28.58 6.01 1.44
C PHE A 26 29.02 4.64 0.91
N ASP A 27 28.47 4.21 -0.23
CA ASP A 27 28.75 2.90 -0.86
C ASP A 27 28.60 1.71 0.12
N LYS A 28 27.62 1.82 1.04
CA LYS A 28 27.37 0.76 2.04
C LYS A 28 26.53 -0.33 1.41
N ALA A 29 27.04 -1.57 1.42
CA ALA A 29 26.23 -2.72 1.08
C ALA A 29 25.21 -3.01 2.19
N LEU A 30 23.93 -3.10 1.82
CA LEU A 30 22.90 -3.62 2.71
C LEU A 30 22.92 -5.15 2.69
N THR A 31 22.84 -5.77 3.87
CA THR A 31 22.74 -7.23 3.96
C THR A 31 21.38 -7.74 3.45
N PRO A 32 21.27 -9.01 3.04
CA PRO A 32 19.99 -9.60 2.65
C PRO A 32 18.88 -9.38 3.68
N ASP A 33 19.16 -9.61 4.97
CA ASP A 33 18.19 -9.37 6.05
C ASP A 33 17.76 -7.90 6.18
N GLN A 34 18.68 -6.96 5.95
CA GLN A 34 18.37 -5.53 5.96
C GLN A 34 17.44 -5.16 4.80
N LEU A 35 17.68 -5.74 3.62
CA LEU A 35 16.84 -5.58 2.44
C LEU A 35 15.46 -6.20 2.65
N GLU A 36 15.37 -7.38 3.23
CA GLU A 36 14.10 -8.03 3.55
C GLU A 36 13.27 -7.20 4.55
N ARG A 37 13.92 -6.70 5.61
CA ARG A 37 13.27 -5.80 6.58
C ARG A 37 12.80 -4.50 5.93
N ALA A 38 13.59 -3.92 5.03
CA ALA A 38 13.20 -2.73 4.29
C ALA A 38 12.00 -3.00 3.37
N ALA A 39 12.02 -4.12 2.64
CA ALA A 39 10.92 -4.54 1.78
C ALA A 39 9.62 -4.76 2.57
N TRP A 40 9.71 -5.39 3.75
CA TRP A 40 8.57 -5.56 4.64
C TRP A 40 7.99 -4.20 5.09
N LYS A 41 8.82 -3.26 5.50
CA LYS A 41 8.40 -1.91 5.91
C LYS A 41 7.74 -1.14 4.78
N ILE A 42 8.28 -1.24 3.55
CA ILE A 42 7.68 -0.63 2.37
C ILE A 42 6.29 -1.23 2.12
N ARG A 43 6.18 -2.56 2.07
CA ARG A 43 4.92 -3.26 1.83
C ARG A 43 3.86 -2.84 2.84
N GLU A 44 4.24 -2.81 4.11
CA GLU A 44 3.32 -2.51 5.21
C GLU A 44 2.89 -1.03 5.21
N GLY A 45 3.83 -0.11 5.01
CA GLY A 45 3.51 1.31 4.88
C GLY A 45 2.55 1.56 3.71
N LEU A 46 2.81 0.97 2.54
CA LEU A 46 1.93 1.10 1.38
C LEU A 46 0.55 0.48 1.59
N ARG A 47 0.46 -0.67 2.26
CA ARG A 47 -0.83 -1.30 2.61
C ARG A 47 -1.69 -0.34 3.43
N ILE A 48 -1.12 0.22 4.51
CA ILE A 48 -1.81 1.14 5.41
C ILE A 48 -2.21 2.42 4.66
N TYR A 49 -1.32 2.99 3.84
CA TYR A 49 -1.69 4.15 3.03
C TYR A 49 -2.88 3.85 2.12
N ARG A 50 -2.92 2.71 1.46
CA ARG A 50 -4.07 2.35 0.60
C ARG A 50 -5.34 2.20 1.41
N GLU A 51 -5.31 1.51 2.54
CA GLU A 51 -6.48 1.33 3.40
C GLU A 51 -7.05 2.64 3.96
N HIS A 52 -6.18 3.62 4.24
CA HIS A 52 -6.57 4.87 4.88
C HIS A 52 -6.73 6.06 3.93
N THR A 53 -6.24 5.97 2.68
CA THR A 53 -6.32 7.06 1.70
C THR A 53 -7.09 6.69 0.44
N GLU A 54 -7.11 5.41 0.03
CA GLU A 54 -8.00 4.97 -1.04
C GLU A 54 -9.38 4.77 -0.43
N SER A 55 -10.29 5.72 -0.69
CA SER A 55 -11.72 5.46 -0.48
C SER A 55 -12.05 4.13 -1.15
N PRO A 56 -12.81 3.21 -0.50
CA PRO A 56 -13.27 2.02 -1.18
C PRO A 56 -13.86 2.51 -2.49
N ARG A 57 -13.37 1.96 -3.60
CA ARG A 57 -13.80 2.35 -4.94
C ARG A 57 -15.31 2.21 -4.93
N VAL A 58 -16.02 3.31 -4.68
CA VAL A 58 -17.44 3.44 -4.96
C VAL A 58 -17.46 3.10 -6.44
N GLY A 59 -17.98 1.91 -6.76
CA GLY A 59 -17.99 1.41 -8.13
C GLY A 59 -18.40 2.57 -9.02
N ARG A 60 -17.65 2.80 -10.11
CA ARG A 60 -17.93 3.90 -11.05
C ARG A 60 -19.45 4.02 -11.19
N PRO A 61 -20.05 5.20 -10.99
CA PRO A 61 -21.50 5.35 -11.15
C PRO A 61 -21.89 4.74 -12.50
N GLY A 62 -22.69 3.67 -12.47
CA GLY A 62 -23.04 2.85 -13.64
C GLY A 62 -22.64 1.37 -13.60
N SER A 63 -21.78 0.91 -12.67
CA SER A 63 -21.48 -0.54 -12.57
C SER A 63 -22.69 -1.37 -12.10
N ALA A 64 -23.56 -0.80 -11.27
CA ALA A 64 -24.82 -1.44 -10.86
C ALA A 64 -25.80 -1.66 -12.02
N CYS A 65 -25.69 -0.90 -13.12
CA CYS A 65 -26.56 -1.08 -14.29
C CYS A 65 -26.14 -2.26 -15.18
N LEU A 66 -24.86 -2.68 -15.11
CA LEU A 66 -24.38 -3.87 -15.83
C LEU A 66 -24.99 -5.16 -15.26
N ASP A 67 -25.15 -5.21 -13.94
CA ASP A 67 -25.73 -6.36 -13.24
C ASP A 67 -27.22 -6.55 -13.58
N TYR A 68 -27.99 -5.46 -13.70
CA TYR A 68 -29.40 -5.53 -14.06
C TYR A 68 -29.63 -6.03 -15.51
N ARG A 69 -28.72 -5.69 -16.44
CA ARG A 69 -28.83 -6.11 -17.85
C ARG A 69 -28.47 -7.59 -18.06
N GLY A 70 -27.68 -8.18 -17.16
CA GLY A 70 -27.29 -9.59 -17.19
C GLY A 70 -28.30 -10.55 -16.54
N ALA A 71 -29.08 -10.08 -15.56
CA ALA A 71 -30.00 -10.91 -14.78
C ALA A 71 -31.25 -11.41 -15.56
N HIS A 72 -31.54 -10.83 -16.74
CA HIS A 72 -32.75 -11.15 -17.52
C HIS A 72 -32.60 -12.29 -18.54
N ARG A 73 -31.47 -13.00 -18.60
CA ARG A 73 -31.36 -14.23 -19.42
C ARG A 73 -31.46 -15.48 -18.55
N ARG A 74 -32.68 -15.83 -18.14
CA ARG A 74 -33.04 -17.22 -17.82
C ARG A 74 -33.69 -17.85 -19.06
N PRO A 75 -33.10 -18.89 -19.66
CA PRO A 75 -33.84 -19.74 -20.58
C PRO A 75 -34.72 -20.70 -19.75
N TRP A 76 -35.96 -20.87 -20.20
CA TRP A 76 -36.80 -22.02 -19.85
C TRP A 76 -36.27 -23.25 -20.59
#